data_AF-A0AAF0BKP9-F1
#
_entry.id   AF-A0AAF0BKP9-F1
#
_cell.length_a   1.000
_cell.length_b   1.000
_cell.length_c   1.000
_cell.angle_alpha   90.00
_cell.angle_beta   90.00
_cell.angle_gamma   90.00
#
_symmetry.space_group_name_H-M   'P 1'
#
loop_
_entity.id
_entity.type
_entity.pdbx_description
1 polymer ?
#
loop_
_entity_poly.entity_id
_entity_poly.type
_entity_poly.pdbx_seq_one_letter_code
_entity_poly.pdbx_strand_id
1 'polypeptide(L)'
;MSNPYQSLGPSKFWRSGVAEIEQGKSFPDIWCPKYPVGEQSGFITAGSCFAQHVGKWLTSNGFRFSPSRLAPAFNFSFALGNIYTPALMRQWLEAAAGGKTLTGHIAETDGKFFDLLRPAVVTDGFESAATLQEAREKAIAEIAEQIRSAEIFVFTLGLTEAWRHSDGTVYPMCPGTICGTFDPTAHHFHNYGHAETLAEMKAVRRLAREINPDIRFLLTVSPVPLTATAADDHVLVATTYSKSVLRAVAGELAASHADIDYFPSFELIASPPIQGRYFEENQRNVKPEGVSFVMSHLRAGLGGAPQDSAQPVAADEDAICEELQLESWNNSSKVDTTARFCLVGDSHMPLLARSFARANIPTVGGMTMMGASWAAGKFRPDEDDFFVPLEGRASRRNWLQTLEHLEAIEKVAGKPVIVTNIGLNTRASVNQLIQWLQARNMLQNLDVNKCFDFFNEVKAPHKAAIKAFVDAGYGVVVFSDPPLQRFYDTGSEIEPFVELYEKLYCLVVRSVGAEFILVREKMAEEGRISEALCSDTPLADGGRDWMHGSDAYYDIIRDWLVALEKTKSPVR
;
A
#
# COMPACT_ATOMS: atom_id res chain seq x y z
N MET A 1 -14.11 54.66 -15.71
CA MET A 1 -14.70 53.88 -14.60
C MET A 1 -13.67 52.90 -14.12
N SER A 2 -13.27 52.94 -12.85
CA SER A 2 -12.43 51.91 -12.24
C SER A 2 -13.31 50.71 -11.89
N ASN A 3 -12.80 49.50 -12.13
CA ASN A 3 -13.46 48.25 -11.73
C ASN A 3 -12.61 47.55 -10.65
N PRO A 4 -13.20 46.68 -9.80
CA PRO A 4 -12.49 46.11 -8.65
C PRO A 4 -11.28 45.23 -9.03
N TYR A 5 -11.22 44.70 -10.27
CA TYR A 5 -10.12 43.88 -10.74
C TYR A 5 -8.84 44.68 -11.01
N GLN A 6 -8.92 45.98 -11.30
CA GLN A 6 -7.76 46.81 -11.63
C GLN A 6 -6.73 46.94 -10.50
N SER A 7 -7.12 46.60 -9.26
CA SER A 7 -6.27 46.66 -8.07
C SER A 7 -5.80 45.29 -7.58
N LEU A 8 -6.19 44.20 -8.25
CA LEU A 8 -5.83 42.85 -7.82
C LEU A 8 -4.40 42.48 -8.25
N GLY A 9 -3.73 41.71 -7.39
CA GLY A 9 -2.39 41.16 -7.69
C GLY A 9 -2.39 40.05 -8.74
N PRO A 10 -1.20 39.65 -9.23
CA PRO A 10 -1.05 38.69 -10.33
C PRO A 10 -1.64 37.30 -10.04
N SER A 11 -1.68 36.86 -8.77
CA SER A 11 -2.26 35.56 -8.39
C SER A 11 -3.78 35.49 -8.54
N LYS A 12 -4.47 36.62 -8.77
CA LYS A 12 -5.93 36.68 -8.96
C LYS A 12 -6.38 36.53 -10.42
N PHE A 13 -5.44 36.46 -11.37
CA PHE A 13 -5.72 36.28 -12.78
C PHE A 13 -5.12 34.97 -13.27
N TRP A 14 -5.91 34.16 -13.99
CA TRP A 14 -5.47 32.85 -14.49
C TRP A 14 -4.17 32.91 -15.29
N ARG A 15 -4.04 33.92 -16.16
CA ARG A 15 -2.86 34.07 -17.02
C ARG A 15 -1.57 34.18 -16.18
N SER A 16 -1.51 35.11 -15.23
CA SER A 16 -0.30 35.37 -14.44
C SER A 16 -0.15 34.47 -13.22
N GLY A 17 -1.26 34.00 -12.63
CA GLY A 17 -1.25 33.13 -11.45
C GLY A 17 -1.16 31.63 -11.77
N VAL A 18 -1.32 31.23 -13.04
CA VAL A 18 -1.30 29.82 -13.46
C VAL A 18 -0.57 29.63 -14.78
N ALA A 19 -1.02 30.26 -15.87
CA ALA A 19 -0.55 29.93 -17.22
C ALA A 19 0.90 30.38 -17.52
N GLU A 20 1.34 31.49 -16.92
CA GLU A 20 2.69 32.04 -17.07
C GLU A 20 3.67 31.52 -16.00
N ILE A 21 3.20 30.72 -15.03
CA ILE A 21 4.07 30.02 -14.09
C ILE A 21 4.70 28.84 -14.83
N GLU A 22 6.03 28.77 -14.84
CA GLU A 22 6.73 27.65 -15.46
C GLU A 22 6.31 26.33 -14.83
N GLN A 23 6.13 25.31 -15.67
CA GLN A 23 5.67 23.99 -15.21
C GLN A 23 6.59 23.41 -14.13
N GLY A 24 5.99 22.97 -13.02
CA GLY A 24 6.71 22.37 -11.89
C GLY A 24 7.33 23.39 -10.94
N LYS A 25 7.19 24.70 -11.18
CA LYS A 25 7.52 25.73 -10.18
C LYS A 25 6.38 25.90 -9.17
N SER A 26 6.74 26.42 -8.00
CA SER A 26 5.78 26.72 -6.95
C SER A 26 4.76 27.76 -7.41
N PHE A 27 3.50 27.59 -7.01
CA PHE A 27 2.45 28.59 -7.14
C PHE A 27 2.55 29.58 -5.98
N PRO A 28 3.07 30.81 -6.20
CA PRO A 28 3.27 31.76 -5.11
C PRO A 28 1.94 32.13 -4.47
N ASP A 29 1.92 32.21 -3.14
CA ASP A 29 0.77 32.63 -2.35
C ASP A 29 -0.52 31.82 -2.63
N ILE A 30 -0.40 30.58 -3.12
CA ILE A 30 -1.56 29.70 -3.35
C ILE A 30 -2.32 29.41 -2.06
N TRP A 31 -1.62 29.44 -0.94
CA TRP A 31 -2.18 29.34 0.40
C TRP A 31 -1.47 30.28 1.36
N CYS A 32 -2.24 31.09 2.07
CA CYS A 32 -1.79 31.90 3.19
C CYS A 32 -2.65 31.51 4.40
N PRO A 33 -2.06 31.03 5.51
CA PRO A 33 -2.84 30.55 6.64
C PRO A 33 -3.80 31.61 7.18
N LYS A 34 -5.03 31.20 7.43
CA LYS A 34 -6.08 32.06 8.01
C LYS A 34 -5.78 32.46 9.46
N TYR A 35 -5.07 31.61 10.18
CA TYR A 35 -4.70 31.81 11.58
C TYR A 35 -3.19 31.57 11.76
N PRO A 36 -2.55 32.14 12.80
CA PRO A 36 -1.13 31.98 13.01
C PRO A 36 -0.76 30.51 13.21
N VAL A 37 0.09 29.99 12.34
CA VAL A 37 0.70 28.66 12.49
C VAL A 37 2.20 28.84 12.46
N GLY A 38 2.88 28.34 13.49
CA GLY A 38 4.35 28.40 13.58
C GLY A 38 4.95 27.01 13.70
N GLU A 39 6.28 26.94 13.59
CA GLU A 39 7.05 25.70 13.73
C GLU A 39 6.85 25.01 15.10
N GLN A 40 6.43 25.77 16.12
CA GLN A 40 6.16 25.30 17.47
C GLN A 40 4.69 24.92 17.73
N SER A 41 3.80 25.08 16.75
CA SER A 41 2.40 24.65 16.89
C SER A 41 2.31 23.13 16.98
N GLY A 42 1.48 22.63 17.90
CA GLY A 42 1.20 21.21 18.05
C GLY A 42 0.23 20.69 16.99
N PHE A 43 0.68 19.77 16.13
CA PHE A 43 -0.10 19.16 15.05
C PHE A 43 -0.53 17.74 15.39
N ILE A 44 -1.76 17.43 15.02
CA ILE A 44 -2.27 16.07 14.91
C ILE A 44 -2.86 15.85 13.51
N THR A 45 -2.80 14.61 13.00
CA THR A 45 -3.27 14.25 11.66
C THR A 45 -4.23 13.06 11.70
N ALA A 46 -5.26 13.12 10.87
CA ALA A 46 -6.09 11.98 10.49
C ALA A 46 -6.53 12.14 9.03
N GLY A 47 -6.99 11.07 8.39
CA GLY A 47 -7.50 11.15 7.03
C GLY A 47 -7.16 9.94 6.18
N SER A 48 -7.16 10.15 4.86
CA SER A 48 -6.66 9.17 3.89
C SER A 48 -5.16 8.87 4.08
N CYS A 49 -4.64 7.94 3.28
CA CYS A 49 -3.21 7.63 3.19
C CYS A 49 -2.33 8.88 3.01
N PHE A 50 -2.82 9.91 2.32
CA PHE A 50 -2.08 11.16 2.13
C PHE A 50 -1.82 11.94 3.45
N ALA A 51 -2.63 11.74 4.51
CA ALA A 51 -2.33 12.29 5.83
C ALA A 51 -1.07 11.68 6.47
N GLN A 52 -0.66 10.47 6.10
CA GLN A 52 0.61 9.88 6.54
C GLN A 52 1.80 10.65 6.00
N HIS A 53 1.73 11.07 4.71
CA HIS A 53 2.76 11.93 4.12
C HIS A 53 2.88 13.26 4.86
N VAL A 54 1.75 13.85 5.27
CA VAL A 54 1.75 15.09 6.07
C VAL A 54 2.40 14.85 7.43
N GLY A 55 2.00 13.80 8.17
CA GLY A 55 2.56 13.49 9.49
C GLY A 55 4.06 13.19 9.45
N LYS A 56 4.49 12.37 8.49
CA LYS A 56 5.91 12.06 8.23
C LYS A 56 6.69 13.33 7.90
N TRP A 57 6.17 14.17 7.01
CA TRP A 57 6.84 15.42 6.64
C TRP A 57 6.96 16.40 7.82
N LEU A 58 5.90 16.57 8.61
CA LEU A 58 5.93 17.42 9.81
C LEU A 58 7.03 16.96 10.79
N THR A 59 7.10 15.65 11.05
CA THR A 59 8.13 15.04 11.90
C THR A 59 9.53 15.31 11.36
N SER A 60 9.77 15.02 10.07
CA SER A 60 11.09 15.17 9.44
C SER A 60 11.56 16.63 9.32
N ASN A 61 10.65 17.60 9.40
CA ASN A 61 10.96 19.03 9.27
C ASN A 61 10.91 19.78 10.61
N GLY A 62 10.89 19.05 11.74
CA GLY A 62 11.02 19.64 13.08
C GLY A 62 9.76 20.33 13.61
N PHE A 63 8.60 20.12 12.98
CA PHE A 63 7.32 20.56 13.52
C PHE A 63 6.90 19.66 14.68
N ARG A 64 6.15 20.21 15.65
CA ARG A 64 5.63 19.45 16.79
C ARG A 64 4.42 18.59 16.38
N PHE A 65 4.68 17.48 15.70
CA PHE A 65 3.69 16.45 15.39
C PHE A 65 3.57 15.42 16.52
N SER A 66 2.35 14.99 16.83
CA SER A 66 2.07 13.91 17.79
C SER A 66 1.69 12.62 17.06
N PRO A 67 2.63 11.68 16.82
CA PRO A 67 2.30 10.38 16.25
C PRO A 67 1.59 9.48 17.27
N SER A 68 0.84 8.49 16.79
CA SER A 68 0.24 7.47 17.64
C SER A 68 1.31 6.66 18.37
N ARG A 69 1.11 6.44 19.66
CA ARG A 69 1.96 5.58 20.49
C ARG A 69 1.56 4.11 20.37
N LEU A 70 0.31 3.85 20.01
CA LEU A 70 -0.27 2.51 19.89
C LEU A 70 -0.02 1.90 18.51
N ALA A 71 0.20 2.73 17.49
CA ALA A 71 0.44 2.34 16.11
C ALA A 71 1.58 3.18 15.49
N PRO A 72 2.81 3.14 16.06
CA PRO A 72 3.91 4.03 15.66
C PRO A 72 4.46 3.76 14.25
N ALA A 73 4.16 2.59 13.67
CA ALA A 73 4.46 2.29 12.28
C ALA A 73 3.67 3.20 11.31
N PHE A 74 2.48 3.63 11.73
CA PHE A 74 1.62 4.50 10.95
C PHE A 74 1.94 5.96 11.29
N ASN A 75 2.16 6.80 10.27
CA ASN A 75 2.46 8.22 10.47
C ASN A 75 1.18 9.06 10.74
N PHE A 76 0.26 8.52 11.54
CA PHE A 76 -0.97 9.15 11.99
C PHE A 76 -0.92 9.50 13.47
N SER A 77 -1.79 10.40 13.90
CA SER A 77 -1.98 10.71 15.31
C SER A 77 -2.78 9.65 16.08
N PHE A 78 -3.62 8.88 15.40
CA PHE A 78 -4.51 7.92 16.06
C PHE A 78 -4.30 6.50 15.53
N ALA A 79 -4.31 5.51 16.42
CA ALA A 79 -4.24 4.08 16.06
C ALA A 79 -5.56 3.55 15.46
N LEU A 80 -6.01 4.17 14.37
CA LEU A 80 -7.26 3.83 13.67
C LEU A 80 -7.04 3.31 12.25
N GLY A 81 -5.86 3.54 11.67
CA GLY A 81 -5.62 3.40 10.23
C GLY A 81 -6.22 4.57 9.45
N ASN A 82 -6.50 4.35 8.16
CA ASN A 82 -7.06 5.39 7.29
C ASN A 82 -8.51 5.78 7.71
N ILE A 83 -8.78 7.09 7.76
CA ILE A 83 -10.10 7.67 8.02
C ILE A 83 -10.57 8.42 6.78
N TYR A 84 -11.31 7.75 5.90
CA TYR A 84 -11.67 8.32 4.61
C TYR A 84 -12.82 9.33 4.64
N THR A 85 -13.80 9.13 5.54
CA THR A 85 -15.03 9.95 5.59
C THR A 85 -15.17 10.72 6.91
N PRO A 86 -15.77 11.93 6.89
CA PRO A 86 -16.09 12.66 8.12
C PRO A 86 -16.97 11.89 9.09
N ALA A 87 -17.89 11.06 8.59
CA ALA A 87 -18.79 10.25 9.43
C ALA A 87 -18.01 9.23 10.27
N LEU A 88 -16.98 8.61 9.71
CA LEU A 88 -16.10 7.71 10.44
C LEU A 88 -15.30 8.46 11.53
N MET A 89 -14.77 9.65 11.21
CA MET A 89 -14.09 10.48 12.21
C MET A 89 -15.03 10.90 13.34
N ARG A 90 -16.27 11.30 13.01
CA ARG A 90 -17.30 11.66 13.99
C ARG A 90 -17.53 10.51 14.97
N GLN A 91 -17.71 9.29 14.48
CA GLN A 91 -17.94 8.10 15.31
C GLN A 91 -16.87 7.92 16.39
N TRP A 92 -15.60 8.09 16.02
CA TRP A 92 -14.48 7.98 16.96
C TRP A 92 -14.41 9.15 17.94
N LEU A 93 -14.69 10.37 17.50
CA LEU A 93 -14.75 11.54 18.38
C LEU A 93 -15.94 11.50 19.35
N GLU A 94 -17.08 10.95 18.96
CA GLU A 94 -18.21 10.72 19.87
C GLU A 94 -17.81 9.81 21.02
N ALA A 95 -17.03 8.77 20.74
CA ALA A 95 -16.50 7.90 21.77
C ALA A 95 -15.47 8.61 22.66
N ALA A 96 -14.55 9.38 22.06
CA ALA A 96 -13.53 10.13 22.79
C ALA A 96 -14.11 11.25 23.67
N ALA A 97 -15.22 11.86 23.26
CA ALA A 97 -15.96 12.84 24.04
C ALA A 97 -16.83 12.21 25.15
N GLY A 98 -16.87 10.87 25.25
CA GLY A 98 -17.65 10.14 26.25
C GLY A 98 -19.13 9.95 25.88
N GLY A 99 -19.51 10.24 24.63
CA GLY A 99 -20.90 10.18 24.16
C GLY A 99 -21.38 8.80 23.71
N LYS A 100 -20.47 7.86 23.39
CA LYS A 100 -20.85 6.52 22.91
C LYS A 100 -19.73 5.49 23.16
N THR A 101 -20.08 4.29 23.64
CA THR A 101 -19.13 3.16 23.64
C THR A 101 -19.19 2.44 22.28
N LEU A 102 -18.03 2.19 21.68
CA LEU A 102 -17.92 1.40 20.44
C LEU A 102 -17.76 -0.08 20.77
N THR A 103 -18.88 -0.76 20.99
CA THR A 103 -18.96 -2.22 21.24
C THR A 103 -19.37 -2.97 19.98
N GLY A 104 -19.02 -4.25 19.85
CA GLY A 104 -19.43 -5.10 18.71
C GLY A 104 -18.59 -4.87 17.45
N HIS A 105 -19.10 -5.25 16.28
CA HIS A 105 -18.35 -5.19 15.00
C HIS A 105 -16.99 -5.90 15.10
N ILE A 106 -17.02 -7.12 15.64
CA ILE A 106 -15.87 -7.99 15.79
C ILE A 106 -16.12 -9.21 14.90
N ALA A 107 -15.15 -9.55 14.07
CA ALA A 107 -15.17 -10.82 13.35
C ALA A 107 -14.38 -11.88 14.11
N GLU A 108 -14.92 -13.09 14.18
CA GLU A 108 -14.23 -14.23 14.75
C GLU A 108 -13.96 -15.26 13.66
N THR A 109 -12.72 -15.72 13.53
CA THR A 109 -12.42 -17.00 12.84
C THR A 109 -11.11 -17.57 13.34
N ASP A 110 -11.04 -18.90 13.36
CA ASP A 110 -9.92 -19.68 13.90
C ASP A 110 -9.55 -19.32 15.35
N GLY A 111 -10.56 -18.99 16.17
CA GLY A 111 -10.36 -18.60 17.58
C GLY A 111 -9.66 -17.25 17.78
N LYS A 112 -9.55 -16.44 16.71
CA LYS A 112 -9.00 -15.08 16.75
C LYS A 112 -10.08 -14.05 16.44
N PHE A 113 -9.98 -12.89 17.08
CA PHE A 113 -10.95 -11.80 17.03
C PHE A 113 -10.39 -10.60 16.27
N PHE A 114 -11.10 -10.07 15.29
CA PHE A 114 -10.63 -9.03 14.38
C PHE A 114 -11.51 -7.79 14.49
N ASP A 115 -10.88 -6.62 14.53
CA ASP A 115 -11.56 -5.35 14.73
C ASP A 115 -12.00 -4.75 13.39
N LEU A 116 -13.30 -4.85 13.07
CA LEU A 116 -13.83 -4.30 11.81
C LEU A 116 -13.78 -2.77 11.75
N LEU A 117 -13.54 -2.10 12.88
CA LEU A 117 -13.40 -0.64 12.94
C LEU A 117 -11.95 -0.17 12.77
N ARG A 118 -10.97 -1.08 12.88
CA ARG A 118 -9.53 -0.81 12.73
C ARG A 118 -8.83 -1.99 12.04
N PRO A 119 -9.30 -2.43 10.86
CA PRO A 119 -8.94 -3.72 10.28
C PRO A 119 -7.47 -3.85 9.88
N ALA A 120 -6.80 -2.73 9.57
CA ALA A 120 -5.38 -2.71 9.18
C ALA A 120 -4.42 -2.52 10.37
N VAL A 121 -4.91 -2.16 11.56
CA VAL A 121 -4.04 -1.84 12.71
C VAL A 121 -3.52 -3.10 13.40
N VAL A 122 -4.34 -4.15 13.50
CA VAL A 122 -3.95 -5.45 14.06
C VAL A 122 -4.42 -6.57 13.13
N THR A 123 -3.52 -6.99 12.24
CA THR A 123 -3.81 -7.94 11.17
C THR A 123 -3.78 -9.41 11.59
N ASP A 124 -3.09 -9.74 12.69
CA ASP A 124 -3.00 -11.11 13.23
C ASP A 124 -4.20 -11.51 14.12
N GLY A 125 -5.05 -10.53 14.47
CA GLY A 125 -6.20 -10.71 15.36
C GLY A 125 -5.84 -10.81 16.85
N PHE A 126 -6.84 -10.52 17.69
CA PHE A 126 -6.78 -10.56 19.14
C PHE A 126 -7.12 -11.95 19.69
N GLU A 127 -6.65 -12.26 20.89
CA GLU A 127 -6.92 -13.53 21.58
C GLU A 127 -8.35 -13.64 22.09
N SER A 128 -9.00 -12.51 22.38
CA SER A 128 -10.39 -12.46 22.83
C SER A 128 -11.07 -11.15 22.41
N ALA A 129 -12.41 -11.17 22.34
CA ALA A 129 -13.21 -9.95 22.17
C ALA A 129 -12.94 -8.90 23.27
N ALA A 130 -12.62 -9.33 24.49
CA ALA A 130 -12.28 -8.44 25.60
C ALA A 130 -10.96 -7.69 25.33
N THR A 131 -9.89 -8.40 24.94
CA THR A 131 -8.61 -7.77 24.60
C THR A 131 -8.69 -6.81 23.42
N LEU A 132 -9.57 -7.10 22.45
CA LEU A 132 -9.89 -6.19 21.34
C LEU A 132 -10.58 -4.93 21.84
N GLN A 133 -11.58 -5.08 22.71
CA GLN A 133 -12.32 -3.96 23.30
C GLN A 133 -11.38 -3.06 24.14
N GLU A 134 -10.49 -3.64 24.94
CA GLU A 134 -9.46 -2.89 25.67
C GLU A 134 -8.55 -2.10 24.71
N ALA A 135 -8.18 -2.70 23.57
CA ALA A 135 -7.39 -2.01 22.56
C ALA A 135 -8.16 -0.84 21.92
N ARG A 136 -9.50 -0.93 21.79
CA ARG A 136 -10.33 0.20 21.33
C ARG A 136 -10.37 1.31 22.37
N GLU A 137 -10.55 0.96 23.63
CA GLU A 137 -10.57 1.93 24.73
C GLU A 137 -9.25 2.69 24.84
N LYS A 138 -8.12 2.01 24.65
CA LYS A 138 -6.79 2.65 24.55
C LYS A 138 -6.70 3.64 23.39
N ALA A 139 -7.20 3.28 22.20
CA ALA A 139 -7.23 4.19 21.05
C ALA A 139 -8.17 5.38 21.27
N ILE A 140 -9.34 5.16 21.88
CA ILE A 140 -10.29 6.23 22.25
C ILE A 140 -9.65 7.22 23.24
N ALA A 141 -8.93 6.70 24.24
CA ALA A 141 -8.20 7.53 25.19
C ALA A 141 -7.08 8.33 24.52
N GLU A 142 -6.33 7.73 23.58
CA GLU A 142 -5.31 8.41 22.79
C GLU A 142 -5.90 9.57 21.97
N ILE A 143 -7.07 9.38 21.34
CA ILE A 143 -7.76 10.45 20.61
C ILE A 143 -8.07 11.62 21.55
N ALA A 144 -8.67 11.35 22.71
CA ALA A 144 -9.03 12.39 23.67
C ALA A 144 -7.79 13.13 24.20
N GLU A 145 -6.70 12.42 24.50
CA GLU A 145 -5.43 13.01 24.94
C GLU A 145 -4.82 13.91 23.87
N GLN A 146 -4.70 13.42 22.65
CA GLN A 146 -4.06 14.16 21.56
C GLN A 146 -4.87 15.37 21.10
N ILE A 147 -6.20 15.23 21.00
CA ILE A 147 -7.09 16.37 20.71
C ILE A 147 -6.95 17.45 21.80
N ARG A 148 -6.87 17.06 23.07
CA ARG A 148 -6.72 17.99 24.20
C ARG A 148 -5.41 18.79 24.15
N SER A 149 -4.33 18.20 23.66
CA SER A 149 -3.01 18.85 23.61
C SER A 149 -2.70 19.55 22.28
N ALA A 150 -3.45 19.28 21.21
CA ALA A 150 -3.17 19.82 19.88
C ALA A 150 -3.62 21.27 19.73
N GLU A 151 -2.90 22.02 18.90
CA GLU A 151 -3.34 23.35 18.43
C GLU A 151 -4.05 23.24 17.07
N ILE A 152 -3.57 22.33 16.21
CA ILE A 152 -4.00 22.19 14.83
C ILE A 152 -4.30 20.73 14.53
N PHE A 153 -5.54 20.47 14.14
CA PHE A 153 -5.97 19.20 13.59
C PHE A 153 -5.97 19.27 12.07
N VAL A 154 -5.03 18.59 11.44
CA VAL A 154 -5.03 18.39 9.99
C VAL A 154 -5.94 17.20 9.66
N PHE A 155 -7.03 17.45 8.92
CA PHE A 155 -7.91 16.38 8.45
C PHE A 155 -7.89 16.30 6.93
N THR A 156 -7.27 15.23 6.41
CA THR A 156 -7.18 14.95 4.98
C THR A 156 -8.39 14.15 4.52
N LEU A 157 -9.35 14.83 3.90
CA LEU A 157 -10.59 14.26 3.39
C LEU A 157 -10.30 13.29 2.23
N GLY A 158 -10.70 12.04 2.40
CA GLY A 158 -10.40 10.95 1.48
C GLY A 158 -11.45 10.78 0.40
N LEU A 159 -12.64 10.34 0.81
CA LEU A 159 -13.70 9.83 -0.07
C LEU A 159 -15.08 10.23 0.47
N THR A 160 -16.11 10.21 -0.37
CA THR A 160 -17.52 10.32 0.05
C THR A 160 -18.20 8.96 0.25
N GLU A 161 -17.59 7.88 -0.22
CA GLU A 161 -18.11 6.52 -0.11
C GLU A 161 -17.76 5.89 1.25
N ALA A 162 -18.73 5.21 1.85
CA ALA A 162 -18.56 4.42 3.06
C ALA A 162 -19.43 3.17 3.06
N TRP A 163 -19.02 2.20 3.88
CA TRP A 163 -19.87 1.07 4.26
C TRP A 163 -20.43 1.30 5.65
N ARG A 164 -21.72 1.00 5.82
CA ARG A 164 -22.45 1.23 7.07
C ARG A 164 -23.14 -0.04 7.51
N HIS A 165 -23.16 -0.27 8.81
CA HIS A 165 -24.04 -1.25 9.42
C HIS A 165 -25.46 -0.67 9.59
N SER A 166 -26.46 -1.54 9.67
CA SER A 166 -27.86 -1.18 9.90
C SER A 166 -28.10 -0.38 11.20
N ASP A 167 -27.24 -0.53 12.20
CA ASP A 167 -27.27 0.26 13.46
C ASP A 167 -26.62 1.65 13.35
N GLY A 168 -26.14 2.01 12.16
CA GLY A 168 -25.51 3.29 11.88
C GLY A 168 -23.99 3.33 12.09
N THR A 169 -23.35 2.24 12.50
CA THR A 169 -21.88 2.17 12.56
C THR A 169 -21.28 2.32 11.17
N VAL A 170 -20.24 3.14 11.05
CA VAL A 170 -19.50 3.38 9.81
C VAL A 170 -18.21 2.56 9.85
N TYR A 171 -17.94 1.81 8.78
CA TYR A 171 -16.73 1.04 8.62
C TYR A 171 -15.67 1.81 7.81
N PRO A 172 -14.38 1.65 8.11
CA PRO A 172 -13.29 2.20 7.29
C PRO A 172 -13.25 1.60 5.88
N MET A 173 -13.76 0.38 5.72
CA MET A 173 -13.85 -0.33 4.45
C MET A 173 -14.96 -1.38 4.49
N CYS A 174 -15.27 -2.01 3.35
CA CYS A 174 -16.24 -3.11 3.32
C CYS A 174 -15.77 -4.28 4.19
N PRO A 175 -16.58 -4.76 5.16
CA PRO A 175 -16.28 -6.00 5.87
C PRO A 175 -16.11 -7.16 4.87
N GLY A 176 -15.07 -7.96 5.04
CA GLY A 176 -14.67 -8.97 4.07
C GLY A 176 -13.54 -8.55 3.13
N THR A 177 -13.16 -7.27 3.06
CA THR A 177 -11.98 -6.87 2.28
C THR A 177 -10.68 -7.29 2.99
N ILE A 178 -10.40 -6.79 4.21
CA ILE A 178 -9.26 -7.25 5.04
C ILE A 178 -9.67 -8.39 5.97
N CYS A 179 -10.71 -8.18 6.77
CA CYS A 179 -11.21 -9.14 7.75
C CYS A 179 -12.74 -9.07 7.87
N GLY A 180 -13.33 -10.06 8.54
CA GLY A 180 -14.79 -10.24 8.59
C GLY A 180 -15.39 -10.85 7.34
N THR A 181 -16.71 -10.80 7.27
CA THR A 181 -17.51 -11.33 6.17
C THR A 181 -18.49 -10.25 5.74
N PHE A 182 -18.65 -10.08 4.43
CA PHE A 182 -19.68 -9.21 3.89
C PHE A 182 -21.06 -9.85 4.09
N ASP A 183 -22.01 -9.09 4.62
CA ASP A 183 -23.40 -9.48 4.75
C ASP A 183 -24.25 -8.39 4.08
N PRO A 184 -24.87 -8.65 2.92
CA PRO A 184 -25.65 -7.64 2.19
C PRO A 184 -26.90 -7.18 2.95
N THR A 185 -27.36 -7.93 3.97
CA THR A 185 -28.50 -7.55 4.81
C THR A 185 -28.11 -6.60 5.94
N ALA A 186 -26.83 -6.59 6.32
CA ALA A 186 -26.31 -5.81 7.43
C ALA A 186 -25.40 -4.67 6.98
N HIS A 187 -24.66 -4.85 5.88
CA HIS A 187 -23.66 -3.93 5.35
C HIS A 187 -24.18 -3.24 4.10
N HIS A 188 -24.30 -1.92 4.18
CA HIS A 188 -24.88 -1.10 3.13
C HIS A 188 -23.88 -0.06 2.67
N PHE A 189 -23.77 0.07 1.35
CA PHE A 189 -23.03 1.14 0.71
C PHE A 189 -23.78 2.47 0.91
N HIS A 190 -23.04 3.54 1.25
CA HIS A 190 -23.56 4.89 1.34
C HIS A 190 -22.56 5.87 0.73
N ASN A 191 -23.02 6.69 -0.22
CA ASN A 191 -22.23 7.77 -0.80
C ASN A 191 -22.74 9.11 -0.28
N TYR A 192 -21.99 9.75 0.63
CA TYR A 192 -22.40 10.98 1.28
C TYR A 192 -22.45 12.14 0.29
N GLY A 193 -23.61 12.81 0.21
CA GLY A 193 -23.76 14.04 -0.55
C GLY A 193 -23.11 15.24 0.15
N HIS A 194 -23.14 16.41 -0.50
CA HIS A 194 -22.60 17.65 0.06
C HIS A 194 -23.20 18.02 1.43
N ALA A 195 -24.53 18.04 1.53
CA ALA A 195 -25.22 18.44 2.77
C ALA A 195 -24.91 17.51 3.95
N GLU A 196 -24.86 16.20 3.70
CA GLU A 196 -24.51 15.20 4.71
C GLU A 196 -23.04 15.35 5.13
N THR A 197 -22.12 15.41 4.16
CA THR A 197 -20.68 15.59 4.43
C THR A 197 -20.40 16.86 5.23
N LEU A 198 -21.08 17.97 4.92
CA LEU A 198 -21.01 19.21 5.66
C LEU A 198 -21.53 19.05 7.10
N ALA A 199 -22.65 18.36 7.30
CA ALA A 199 -23.21 18.10 8.62
C ALA A 199 -22.27 17.22 9.47
N GLU A 200 -21.70 16.18 8.87
CA GLU A 200 -20.72 15.30 9.51
C GLU A 200 -19.47 16.06 9.92
N MET A 201 -18.93 16.93 9.05
CA MET A 201 -17.80 17.79 9.41
C MET A 201 -18.12 18.81 10.51
N LYS A 202 -19.32 19.38 10.51
CA LYS A 202 -19.77 20.26 11.61
C LYS A 202 -19.83 19.49 12.94
N ALA A 203 -20.25 18.23 12.91
CA ALA A 203 -20.25 17.37 14.10
C ALA A 203 -18.82 17.01 14.54
N VAL A 204 -17.92 16.66 13.62
CA VAL A 204 -16.48 16.47 13.90
C VAL A 204 -15.90 17.69 14.60
N ARG A 205 -16.11 18.90 14.04
CA ARG A 205 -15.66 20.16 14.63
C ARG A 205 -16.22 20.36 16.03
N ARG A 206 -17.52 20.14 16.23
CA ARG A 206 -18.18 20.30 17.52
C ARG A 206 -17.58 19.38 18.58
N LEU A 207 -17.47 18.08 18.30
CA LEU A 207 -16.96 17.08 19.24
C LEU A 207 -15.49 17.31 19.60
N ALA A 208 -14.65 17.64 18.62
CA ALA A 208 -13.26 18.00 18.91
C ALA A 208 -13.18 19.24 19.81
N ARG A 209 -14.05 20.22 19.61
CA ARG A 209 -14.12 21.43 20.44
C ARG A 209 -14.74 21.23 21.82
N GLU A 210 -15.53 20.18 22.01
CA GLU A 210 -15.97 19.73 23.33
C GLU A 210 -14.78 19.21 24.16
N ILE A 211 -13.79 18.59 23.51
CA ILE A 211 -12.54 18.12 24.14
C ILE A 211 -11.50 19.25 24.27
N ASN A 212 -11.36 20.08 23.24
CA ASN A 212 -10.42 21.19 23.16
C ASN A 212 -11.06 22.43 22.49
N PRO A 213 -11.56 23.41 23.26
CA PRO A 213 -12.22 24.60 22.71
C PRO A 213 -11.34 25.47 21.80
N ASP A 214 -10.02 25.35 21.88
CA ASP A 214 -9.08 26.20 21.15
C ASP A 214 -8.50 25.53 19.89
N ILE A 215 -8.86 24.26 19.64
CA ILE A 215 -8.38 23.53 18.48
C ILE A 215 -8.82 24.20 17.17
N ARG A 216 -7.89 24.26 16.21
CA ARG A 216 -8.11 24.78 14.85
C ARG A 216 -7.98 23.65 13.83
N PHE A 217 -8.65 23.78 12.70
CA PHE A 217 -8.69 22.74 11.67
C PHE A 217 -8.03 23.21 10.39
N LEU A 218 -7.04 22.44 9.93
CA LEU A 218 -6.53 22.55 8.57
C LEU A 218 -7.12 21.42 7.74
N LEU A 219 -8.13 21.74 6.93
CA LEU A 219 -8.71 20.75 6.02
C LEU A 219 -7.89 20.68 4.74
N THR A 220 -7.76 19.49 4.19
CA THR A 220 -7.23 19.31 2.84
C THR A 220 -7.93 18.14 2.17
N VAL A 221 -8.02 18.16 0.83
CA VAL A 221 -8.58 17.03 0.06
C VAL A 221 -7.44 16.18 -0.47
N SER A 222 -7.56 14.87 -0.28
CA SER A 222 -6.59 13.89 -0.78
C SER A 222 -6.55 13.92 -2.31
N PRO A 223 -5.36 14.06 -2.94
CA PRO A 223 -5.24 14.01 -4.39
C PRO A 223 -5.43 12.63 -5.00
N VAL A 224 -5.34 11.58 -4.19
CA VAL A 224 -5.38 10.18 -4.63
C VAL A 224 -6.81 9.80 -5.08
N PRO A 225 -7.01 9.38 -6.35
CA PRO A 225 -8.28 8.81 -6.85
C PRO A 225 -8.77 7.57 -6.07
N LEU A 226 -10.05 7.22 -6.22
CA LEU A 226 -10.58 5.97 -5.63
C LEU A 226 -9.87 4.77 -6.27
N THR A 227 -9.54 3.77 -5.46
CA THR A 227 -9.06 2.46 -5.96
C THR A 227 -10.20 1.72 -6.66
N ALA A 228 -11.36 1.69 -6.01
CA ALA A 228 -12.58 1.10 -6.52
C ALA A 228 -13.77 1.95 -6.03
N THR A 229 -14.88 1.91 -6.77
CA THR A 229 -16.16 2.46 -6.35
C THR A 229 -17.15 1.32 -6.19
N ALA A 230 -18.00 1.40 -5.16
CA ALA A 230 -19.13 0.49 -4.99
C ALA A 230 -20.43 1.05 -5.59
N ALA A 231 -20.38 2.24 -6.20
CA ALA A 231 -21.47 2.77 -7.00
C ALA A 231 -21.50 2.11 -8.40
N ASP A 232 -22.62 2.25 -9.09
CA ASP A 232 -22.78 1.78 -10.49
C ASP A 232 -22.01 2.67 -11.50
N ASP A 233 -21.45 3.80 -11.04
CA ASP A 233 -20.70 4.73 -11.87
C ASP A 233 -19.30 4.21 -12.23
N HIS A 234 -18.75 4.71 -13.34
CA HIS A 234 -17.34 4.48 -13.65
C HIS A 234 -16.44 5.13 -12.57
N VAL A 235 -15.38 4.45 -12.13
CA VAL A 235 -14.50 4.89 -11.03
C VAL A 235 -13.94 6.31 -11.20
N LEU A 236 -13.66 6.74 -12.44
CA LEU A 236 -13.24 8.11 -12.76
C LEU A 236 -14.34 9.15 -12.45
N VAL A 237 -15.60 8.84 -12.77
CA VAL A 237 -16.76 9.69 -12.51
C VAL A 237 -17.02 9.75 -11.00
N ALA A 238 -17.03 8.60 -10.33
CA ALA A 238 -17.17 8.50 -8.87
C ALA A 238 -16.05 9.28 -8.15
N THR A 239 -14.81 9.15 -8.62
CA THR A 239 -13.68 9.94 -8.10
C THR A 239 -13.90 11.43 -8.26
N THR A 240 -14.25 11.87 -9.47
CA THR A 240 -14.45 13.30 -9.74
C THR A 240 -15.56 13.87 -8.86
N TYR A 241 -16.67 13.15 -8.72
CA TYR A 241 -17.77 13.52 -7.83
C TYR A 241 -17.31 13.63 -6.37
N SER A 242 -16.68 12.57 -5.86
CA SER A 242 -16.19 12.47 -4.48
C SER A 242 -15.27 13.64 -4.13
N LYS A 243 -14.25 13.91 -4.95
CA LYS A 243 -13.31 15.02 -4.71
C LYS A 243 -13.98 16.39 -4.80
N SER A 244 -14.92 16.56 -5.74
CA SER A 244 -15.66 17.81 -5.90
C SER A 244 -16.54 18.11 -4.69
N VAL A 245 -17.25 17.11 -4.16
CA VAL A 245 -18.08 17.25 -2.95
C VAL A 245 -17.21 17.60 -1.74
N LEU A 246 -16.13 16.85 -1.49
CA LEU A 246 -15.24 17.09 -0.36
C LEU A 246 -14.60 18.49 -0.45
N ARG A 247 -14.19 18.91 -1.66
CA ARG A 247 -13.59 20.22 -1.87
C ARG A 247 -14.58 21.36 -1.62
N ALA A 248 -15.82 21.21 -2.08
CA ALA A 248 -16.89 22.18 -1.84
C ALA A 248 -17.16 22.33 -0.34
N VAL A 249 -17.29 21.22 0.41
CA VAL A 249 -17.49 21.24 1.86
C VAL A 249 -16.32 21.89 2.60
N ALA A 250 -15.08 21.54 2.26
CA ALA A 250 -13.92 22.13 2.89
C ALA A 250 -13.85 23.66 2.65
N GLY A 251 -14.18 24.10 1.43
CA GLY A 251 -14.26 25.52 1.08
C GLY A 251 -15.35 26.27 1.84
N GLU A 252 -16.55 25.69 1.94
CA GLU A 252 -17.65 26.29 2.68
C GLU A 252 -17.31 26.44 4.17
N LEU A 253 -16.72 25.40 4.77
CA LEU A 253 -16.31 25.43 6.18
C LEU A 253 -15.21 26.47 6.45
N ALA A 254 -14.17 26.51 5.60
CA ALA A 254 -13.09 27.48 5.69
C ALA A 254 -13.60 28.93 5.51
N ALA A 255 -14.60 29.15 4.66
CA ALA A 255 -15.22 30.47 4.50
C ALA A 255 -16.08 30.87 5.71
N SER A 256 -16.80 29.92 6.31
CA SER A 256 -17.81 30.18 7.34
C SER A 256 -17.28 30.15 8.78
N HIS A 257 -16.11 29.54 9.04
CA HIS A 257 -15.58 29.36 10.39
C HIS A 257 -14.17 29.92 10.52
N ALA A 258 -13.92 30.79 11.52
CA ALA A 258 -12.62 31.42 11.72
C ALA A 258 -11.50 30.44 12.10
N ASP A 259 -11.86 29.33 12.74
CA ASP A 259 -10.98 28.26 13.20
C ASP A 259 -10.79 27.13 12.17
N ILE A 260 -11.33 27.27 10.95
CA ILE A 260 -11.12 26.32 9.85
C ILE A 260 -10.40 27.02 8.70
N ASP A 261 -9.37 26.38 8.18
CA ASP A 261 -8.68 26.77 6.95
C ASP A 261 -8.59 25.59 5.97
N TYR A 262 -8.24 25.88 4.71
CA TYR A 262 -8.09 24.91 3.65
C TYR A 262 -6.71 24.99 2.98
N PHE A 263 -5.97 23.89 3.00
CA PHE A 263 -4.73 23.73 2.26
C PHE A 263 -4.99 23.01 0.91
N PRO A 264 -4.50 23.52 -0.23
CA PRO A 264 -4.87 23.00 -1.56
C PRO A 264 -4.01 21.82 -2.04
N SER A 265 -3.87 20.74 -1.27
CA SER A 265 -3.08 19.58 -1.74
C SER A 265 -3.68 18.87 -2.96
N PHE A 266 -5.02 18.88 -3.07
CA PHE A 266 -5.73 18.29 -4.22
C PHE A 266 -5.39 19.04 -5.52
N GLU A 267 -5.51 20.37 -5.50
CA GLU A 267 -5.27 21.20 -6.68
C GLU A 267 -3.79 21.19 -7.11
N LEU A 268 -2.87 21.11 -6.16
CA LEU A 268 -1.42 21.04 -6.43
C LEU A 268 -0.99 19.75 -7.14
N ILE A 269 -1.83 18.72 -7.18
CA ILE A 269 -1.55 17.44 -7.87
C ILE A 269 -2.49 17.20 -9.04
N ALA A 270 -3.79 17.39 -8.86
CA ALA A 270 -4.83 16.93 -9.79
C ALA A 270 -5.31 18.01 -10.78
N SER A 271 -4.78 19.23 -10.72
CA SER A 271 -5.25 20.31 -11.61
C SER A 271 -4.65 20.24 -13.02
N PRO A 272 -5.35 20.76 -14.05
CA PRO A 272 -4.86 20.75 -15.44
C PRO A 272 -3.44 21.32 -15.65
N PRO A 273 -2.99 22.38 -14.95
CA PRO A 273 -1.61 22.88 -15.06
C PRO A 273 -0.52 21.86 -14.70
N ILE A 274 -0.84 20.88 -13.85
CA ILE A 274 0.10 19.83 -13.41
C ILE A 274 0.24 18.72 -14.45
N GLN A 275 -0.75 18.57 -15.35
CA GLN A 275 -0.74 17.59 -16.44
C GLN A 275 -0.50 16.15 -15.98
N GLY A 276 -0.95 15.81 -14.77
CA GLY A 276 -0.76 14.47 -14.18
C GLY A 276 0.70 14.09 -13.92
N ARG A 277 1.67 15.02 -14.01
CA ARG A 277 3.11 14.75 -13.87
C ARG A 277 3.48 14.03 -12.58
N TYR A 278 2.76 14.35 -11.51
CA TYR A 278 3.00 13.83 -10.17
C TYR A 278 2.27 12.52 -9.87
N PHE A 279 1.51 11.96 -10.82
CA PHE A 279 1.01 10.60 -10.71
C PHE A 279 2.02 9.59 -11.26
N GLU A 280 2.05 8.40 -10.65
CA GLU A 280 2.69 7.20 -11.20
C GLU A 280 1.97 6.73 -12.48
N GLU A 281 2.50 5.70 -13.14
CA GLU A 281 1.93 5.18 -14.39
C GLU A 281 0.48 4.67 -14.24
N ASN A 282 0.09 4.24 -13.04
CA ASN A 282 -1.29 3.85 -12.75
C ASN A 282 -2.26 5.05 -12.70
N GLN A 283 -1.77 6.28 -12.88
CA GLN A 283 -2.54 7.53 -12.88
C GLN A 283 -3.30 7.79 -11.58
N ARG A 284 -2.86 7.17 -10.47
CA ARG A 284 -3.53 7.23 -9.17
C ARG A 284 -2.57 7.55 -8.04
N ASN A 285 -1.48 6.80 -7.91
CA ASN A 285 -0.51 6.99 -6.83
C ASN A 285 0.29 8.26 -7.07
N VAL A 286 0.57 9.00 -6.00
CA VAL A 286 1.35 10.24 -6.09
C VAL A 286 2.82 9.90 -5.91
N LYS A 287 3.63 10.29 -6.89
CA LYS A 287 5.09 10.12 -6.85
C LYS A 287 5.70 10.89 -5.66
N PRO A 288 6.86 10.45 -5.13
CA PRO A 288 7.57 11.18 -4.07
C PRO A 288 7.83 12.66 -4.41
N GLU A 289 8.14 12.98 -5.68
CA GLU A 289 8.32 14.37 -6.12
C GLU A 289 7.04 15.20 -6.01
N GLY A 290 5.89 14.58 -6.22
CA GLY A 290 4.58 15.21 -6.05
C GLY A 290 4.27 15.51 -4.58
N VAL A 291 4.56 14.56 -3.69
CA VAL A 291 4.45 14.77 -2.24
C VAL A 291 5.37 15.91 -1.81
N SER A 292 6.64 15.88 -2.22
CA SER A 292 7.60 16.96 -1.94
C SER A 292 7.15 18.31 -2.48
N PHE A 293 6.57 18.35 -3.69
CA PHE A 293 6.00 19.56 -4.27
C PHE A 293 4.89 20.13 -3.39
N VAL A 294 3.93 19.31 -2.96
CA VAL A 294 2.85 19.74 -2.04
C VAL A 294 3.43 20.25 -0.72
N MET A 295 4.36 19.52 -0.10
CA MET A 295 4.91 19.90 1.19
C MET A 295 5.74 21.19 1.12
N SER A 296 6.35 21.50 -0.02
CA SER A 296 7.02 22.80 -0.20
C SER A 296 6.04 23.99 -0.10
N HIS A 297 4.80 23.84 -0.58
CA HIS A 297 3.76 24.87 -0.45
C HIS A 297 3.20 24.93 0.96
N LEU A 298 3.09 23.77 1.64
CA LEU A 298 2.72 23.74 3.05
C LEU A 298 3.74 24.54 3.86
N ARG A 299 5.04 24.27 3.69
CA ARG A 299 6.13 24.99 4.36
C ARG A 299 6.10 26.50 4.09
N ALA A 300 5.92 26.89 2.83
CA ALA A 300 5.86 28.30 2.44
C ALA A 300 4.70 29.02 3.14
N GLY A 301 3.52 28.39 3.21
CA GLY A 301 2.39 28.91 3.97
C GLY A 301 2.66 29.01 5.47
N LEU A 302 3.38 28.04 6.04
CA LEU A 302 3.78 28.04 7.46
C LEU A 302 4.90 29.03 7.81
N GLY A 303 5.36 29.85 6.86
CA GLY A 303 6.39 30.88 7.09
C GLY A 303 7.82 30.35 7.08
N GLY A 304 8.04 29.08 6.67
CA GLY A 304 9.38 28.52 6.52
C GLY A 304 10.06 28.99 5.23
N ALA A 305 11.37 29.22 5.26
CA ALA A 305 12.14 29.57 4.07
C ALA A 305 12.03 28.47 2.99
N PRO A 306 11.97 28.82 1.69
CA PRO A 306 12.01 27.85 0.60
C PRO A 306 13.32 27.04 0.71
N GLN A 307 13.23 25.71 0.63
CA GLN A 307 14.41 24.85 0.55
C GLN A 307 14.49 24.30 -0.87
N ASP A 308 15.55 24.61 -1.62
CA ASP A 308 15.78 24.17 -3.00
C ASP A 308 16.07 22.67 -3.15
N SER A 309 15.97 21.91 -2.06
CA SER A 309 16.10 20.44 -2.06
C SER A 309 15.16 19.83 -1.02
N ALA A 310 13.94 19.53 -1.43
CA ALA A 310 13.08 18.65 -0.64
C ALA A 310 13.64 17.22 -0.74
N GLN A 311 14.13 16.67 0.37
CA GLN A 311 14.40 15.24 0.44
C GLN A 311 13.10 14.48 0.09
N PRO A 312 13.16 13.47 -0.80
CA PRO A 312 11.97 12.73 -1.19
C PRO A 312 11.34 12.06 0.04
N VAL A 313 10.05 12.34 0.25
CA VAL A 313 9.26 11.66 1.29
C VAL A 313 8.83 10.32 0.71
N ALA A 314 9.50 9.23 1.12
CA ALA A 314 9.23 7.88 0.60
C ALA A 314 7.78 7.43 0.87
N ALA A 315 7.25 6.61 -0.05
CA ALA A 315 5.94 5.99 0.02
C ALA A 315 5.83 5.04 1.23
N ASP A 316 4.61 4.85 1.74
CA ASP A 316 4.32 4.04 2.92
C ASP A 316 3.84 2.65 2.51
N GLU A 317 4.56 1.59 2.92
CA GLU A 317 4.31 0.19 2.54
C GLU A 317 2.92 -0.30 2.97
N ASP A 318 2.38 0.21 4.09
CA ASP A 318 1.10 -0.24 4.64
C ASP A 318 -0.10 0.45 3.95
N ALA A 319 0.08 1.70 3.49
CA ALA A 319 -0.93 2.37 2.66
C ALA A 319 -1.11 1.65 1.30
N ILE A 320 -0.01 1.11 0.77
CA ILE A 320 -0.02 0.28 -0.44
C ILE A 320 -0.76 -1.05 -0.17
N CYS A 321 -0.68 -1.61 1.04
CA CYS A 321 -1.30 -2.87 1.41
C CYS A 321 -2.85 -2.84 1.41
N GLU A 322 -3.49 -1.83 2.00
CA GLU A 322 -4.97 -1.72 2.00
C GLU A 322 -5.53 -1.57 0.56
N GLU A 323 -4.80 -0.86 -0.29
CA GLU A 323 -5.20 -0.54 -1.67
C GLU A 323 -5.00 -1.73 -2.60
N LEU A 324 -3.86 -2.43 -2.51
CA LEU A 324 -3.60 -3.68 -3.23
C LEU A 324 -4.68 -4.74 -2.94
N GLN A 325 -5.20 -4.78 -1.70
CA GLN A 325 -6.29 -5.69 -1.38
C GLN A 325 -7.56 -5.35 -2.15
N LEU A 326 -7.94 -4.08 -2.31
CA LEU A 326 -9.08 -3.70 -3.14
C LEU A 326 -8.84 -3.99 -4.62
N GLU A 327 -7.64 -3.71 -5.13
CA GLU A 327 -7.27 -4.00 -6.53
C GLU A 327 -7.29 -5.52 -6.84
N SER A 328 -6.95 -6.37 -5.87
CA SER A 328 -7.00 -7.83 -6.04
C SER A 328 -8.41 -8.34 -6.40
N TRP A 329 -9.47 -7.64 -5.99
CA TRP A 329 -10.85 -7.98 -6.36
C TRP A 329 -11.19 -7.62 -7.80
N ASN A 330 -10.48 -6.70 -8.46
CA ASN A 330 -10.75 -6.41 -9.87
C ASN A 330 -10.38 -7.59 -10.77
N ASN A 331 -9.33 -8.34 -10.41
CA ASN A 331 -8.92 -9.57 -11.08
C ASN A 331 -9.85 -10.77 -10.81
N SER A 332 -10.92 -10.60 -10.01
CA SER A 332 -11.80 -11.69 -9.56
C SER A 332 -13.03 -11.97 -10.42
N SER A 333 -13.38 -11.11 -11.38
CA SER A 333 -14.72 -11.16 -11.98
C SER A 333 -14.84 -12.00 -13.27
N LYS A 334 -13.73 -12.30 -13.96
CA LYS A 334 -13.70 -13.26 -15.08
C LYS A 334 -12.37 -14.00 -15.11
N VAL A 335 -12.41 -15.30 -14.83
CA VAL A 335 -11.28 -16.20 -15.12
C VAL A 335 -11.11 -16.24 -16.63
N ASP A 336 -9.99 -15.71 -17.12
CA ASP A 336 -9.59 -15.94 -18.50
C ASP A 336 -9.11 -17.39 -18.61
N THR A 337 -10.01 -18.29 -19.02
CA THR A 337 -9.71 -19.72 -19.19
C THR A 337 -8.66 -20.00 -20.27
N THR A 338 -8.21 -18.97 -21.00
CA THR A 338 -7.09 -19.07 -21.96
C THR A 338 -5.73 -18.79 -21.34
N ALA A 339 -5.67 -18.46 -20.04
CA ALA A 339 -4.43 -18.20 -19.32
C ALA A 339 -3.49 -19.42 -19.38
N ARG A 340 -2.25 -19.17 -19.79
CA ARG A 340 -1.20 -20.18 -19.93
C ARG A 340 -0.22 -20.19 -18.77
N PHE A 341 -0.28 -19.17 -17.92
CA PHE A 341 0.59 -19.01 -16.76
C PHE A 341 -0.25 -18.73 -15.51
N CYS A 342 0.14 -19.37 -14.41
CA CYS A 342 -0.36 -19.09 -13.08
C CYS A 342 0.77 -18.56 -12.21
N LEU A 343 0.60 -17.36 -11.66
CA LEU A 343 1.62 -16.69 -10.85
C LEU A 343 1.36 -16.98 -9.38
N VAL A 344 2.37 -17.45 -8.66
CA VAL A 344 2.27 -17.84 -7.23
C VAL A 344 3.54 -17.41 -6.51
N GLY A 345 3.45 -16.56 -5.49
CA GLY A 345 4.66 -16.04 -4.84
C GLY A 345 4.42 -14.80 -4.01
N ASP A 346 5.39 -13.90 -4.01
CA ASP A 346 5.33 -12.62 -3.29
C ASP A 346 5.08 -11.40 -4.22
N SER A 347 5.55 -10.22 -3.82
CA SER A 347 5.40 -8.95 -4.53
C SER A 347 5.98 -8.94 -5.95
N HIS A 348 6.84 -9.90 -6.31
CA HIS A 348 7.29 -10.06 -7.69
C HIS A 348 6.16 -10.52 -8.64
N MET A 349 5.15 -11.25 -8.15
CA MET A 349 4.11 -11.82 -9.00
C MET A 349 3.19 -10.74 -9.62
N PRO A 350 2.68 -9.74 -8.88
CA PRO A 350 1.89 -8.67 -9.49
C PRO A 350 2.68 -7.78 -10.46
N LEU A 351 3.98 -7.59 -10.22
CA LEU A 351 4.85 -6.85 -11.14
C LEU A 351 5.03 -7.62 -12.46
N LEU A 352 5.23 -8.93 -12.37
CA LEU A 352 5.28 -9.80 -13.54
C LEU A 352 3.91 -9.83 -14.25
N ALA A 353 2.80 -9.93 -13.52
CA ALA A 353 1.44 -9.89 -14.08
C ALA A 353 1.20 -8.63 -14.93
N ARG A 354 1.67 -7.46 -14.47
CA ARG A 354 1.63 -6.21 -15.23
C ARG A 354 2.38 -6.31 -16.56
N SER A 355 3.58 -6.89 -16.56
CA SER A 355 4.34 -7.13 -17.79
C SER A 355 3.62 -8.06 -18.78
N PHE A 356 2.99 -9.12 -18.29
CA PHE A 356 2.15 -10.01 -19.11
C PHE A 356 0.94 -9.28 -19.68
N ALA A 357 0.25 -8.46 -18.88
CA ALA A 357 -0.88 -7.65 -19.33
C ALA A 357 -0.49 -6.64 -20.42
N ARG A 358 0.65 -5.96 -20.29
CA ARG A 358 1.19 -5.06 -21.34
C ARG A 358 1.42 -5.79 -22.68
N ALA A 359 1.72 -7.09 -22.63
CA ALA A 359 1.90 -7.92 -23.80
C ALA A 359 0.61 -8.63 -24.28
N ASN A 360 -0.55 -8.35 -23.65
CA ASN A 360 -1.81 -9.05 -23.88
C ASN A 360 -1.71 -10.58 -23.74
N ILE A 361 -0.93 -11.05 -22.75
CA ILE A 361 -0.80 -12.46 -22.44
C ILE A 361 -1.60 -12.73 -21.16
N PRO A 362 -2.70 -13.50 -21.24
CA PRO A 362 -3.50 -13.79 -20.05
C PRO A 362 -2.75 -14.62 -19.01
N THR A 363 -2.89 -14.22 -17.75
CA THR A 363 -2.35 -14.93 -16.59
C THR A 363 -3.41 -15.00 -15.50
N VAL A 364 -3.27 -15.96 -14.59
CA VAL A 364 -4.02 -16.02 -13.34
C VAL A 364 -3.09 -16.05 -12.14
N GLY A 365 -3.65 -15.91 -10.95
CA GLY A 365 -2.87 -15.82 -9.72
C GLY A 365 -2.21 -14.46 -9.54
N GLY A 366 -1.20 -14.40 -8.67
CA GLY A 366 -0.54 -13.17 -8.27
C GLY A 366 0.21 -13.36 -6.97
N MET A 367 0.23 -12.31 -6.14
CA MET A 367 0.84 -12.38 -4.82
C MET A 367 0.00 -13.24 -3.88
N THR A 368 0.61 -14.29 -3.35
CA THR A 368 -0.01 -15.21 -2.39
C THR A 368 0.30 -14.79 -0.95
N MET A 369 1.56 -14.47 -0.65
CA MET A 369 2.02 -14.01 0.68
C MET A 369 3.20 -13.05 0.56
N MET A 370 3.53 -12.30 1.62
CA MET A 370 4.75 -11.48 1.64
C MET A 370 6.01 -12.35 1.59
N GLY A 371 7.07 -11.83 0.95
CA GLY A 371 8.35 -12.54 0.84
C GLY A 371 8.98 -12.87 2.20
N ALA A 372 8.80 -11.99 3.20
CA ALA A 372 9.23 -12.25 4.57
C ALA A 372 8.46 -13.41 5.24
N SER A 373 7.16 -13.54 4.97
CA SER A 373 6.33 -14.64 5.47
C SER A 373 6.67 -15.95 4.79
N TRP A 374 6.94 -15.93 3.48
CA TRP A 374 7.54 -17.07 2.79
C TRP A 374 8.85 -17.46 3.48
N ALA A 375 9.80 -16.54 3.66
CA ALA A 375 11.09 -16.83 4.28
C ALA A 375 10.99 -17.37 5.71
N ALA A 376 10.01 -16.88 6.49
CA ALA A 376 9.72 -17.33 7.84
C ALA A 376 8.95 -18.66 7.91
N GLY A 377 8.58 -19.26 6.78
CA GLY A 377 7.85 -20.52 6.75
C GLY A 377 6.41 -20.39 7.27
N LYS A 378 5.76 -19.23 7.10
CA LYS A 378 4.36 -19.02 7.47
C LYS A 378 3.39 -19.68 6.47
N PHE A 379 3.61 -20.95 6.16
CA PHE A 379 2.71 -21.82 5.40
C PHE A 379 2.98 -23.27 5.79
N ARG A 380 2.00 -24.14 5.54
CA ARG A 380 2.14 -25.59 5.74
C ARG A 380 1.87 -26.30 4.42
N PRO A 381 2.73 -27.23 3.96
CA PRO A 381 2.38 -28.12 2.85
C PRO A 381 1.06 -28.84 3.14
N ASP A 382 0.28 -29.05 2.08
CA ASP A 382 -1.04 -29.65 2.16
C ASP A 382 -1.27 -30.52 0.92
N GLU A 383 -1.95 -31.66 1.09
CA GLU A 383 -2.11 -32.64 0.00
C GLU A 383 -3.16 -32.18 -1.02
N ASP A 384 -4.19 -31.46 -0.57
CA ASP A 384 -5.29 -31.04 -1.42
C ASP A 384 -4.99 -29.67 -2.05
N ASP A 385 -4.51 -28.72 -1.24
CA ASP A 385 -4.32 -27.32 -1.64
C ASP A 385 -2.88 -26.98 -2.01
N PHE A 386 -1.98 -27.98 -2.14
CA PHE A 386 -0.51 -27.86 -2.24
C PHE A 386 0.17 -27.30 -0.99
N PHE A 387 -0.38 -26.21 -0.45
CA PHE A 387 -0.03 -25.62 0.84
C PHE A 387 -1.15 -24.72 1.35
N VAL A 388 -1.15 -24.48 2.66
CA VAL A 388 -2.04 -23.54 3.33
C VAL A 388 -1.22 -22.34 3.82
N PRO A 389 -1.48 -21.12 3.32
CA PRO A 389 -0.91 -19.89 3.88
C PRO A 389 -1.28 -19.72 5.36
N LEU A 390 -0.27 -19.40 6.18
CA LEU A 390 -0.44 -19.10 7.61
C LEU A 390 -0.11 -17.63 7.94
N GLU A 391 0.20 -16.81 6.94
CA GLU A 391 0.42 -15.37 7.10
C GLU A 391 -0.84 -14.63 7.56
N GLY A 392 -2.01 -15.03 7.06
CA GLY A 392 -3.28 -14.41 7.42
C GLY A 392 -4.43 -14.84 6.52
N ARG A 393 -5.63 -14.29 6.75
CA ARG A 393 -6.81 -14.63 5.94
C ARG A 393 -6.72 -14.14 4.51
N ALA A 394 -6.15 -12.96 4.30
CA ALA A 394 -6.00 -12.37 2.97
C ALA A 394 -5.17 -13.29 2.07
N SER A 395 -4.04 -13.81 2.56
CA SER A 395 -3.21 -14.75 1.81
C SER A 395 -3.91 -16.09 1.56
N ARG A 396 -4.65 -16.63 2.54
CA ARG A 396 -5.49 -17.82 2.33
C ARG A 396 -6.55 -17.60 1.25
N ARG A 397 -7.25 -16.45 1.28
CA ARG A 397 -8.26 -16.11 0.26
C ARG A 397 -7.63 -15.97 -1.12
N ASN A 398 -6.51 -15.24 -1.22
CA ASN A 398 -5.78 -15.09 -2.49
C ASN A 398 -5.35 -16.45 -3.05
N TRP A 399 -4.93 -17.36 -2.17
CA TRP A 399 -4.54 -18.71 -2.56
C TRP A 399 -5.74 -19.55 -3.02
N LEU A 400 -6.82 -19.60 -2.22
CA LEU A 400 -8.05 -20.33 -2.59
C LEU A 400 -8.63 -19.84 -3.91
N GLN A 401 -8.65 -18.52 -4.13
CA GLN A 401 -9.07 -17.96 -5.41
C GLN A 401 -8.16 -18.40 -6.56
N THR A 402 -6.84 -18.43 -6.33
CA THR A 402 -5.89 -18.93 -7.33
C THR A 402 -6.13 -20.40 -7.65
N LEU A 403 -6.43 -21.23 -6.65
CA LEU A 403 -6.81 -22.64 -6.81
C LEU A 403 -8.09 -22.81 -7.62
N GLU A 404 -9.15 -22.05 -7.30
CA GLU A 404 -10.40 -22.06 -8.06
C GLU A 404 -10.18 -21.69 -9.54
N HIS A 405 -9.33 -20.68 -9.80
CA HIS A 405 -8.97 -20.29 -11.15
C HIS A 405 -8.15 -21.37 -11.88
N LEU A 406 -7.19 -22.00 -11.20
CA LEU A 406 -6.42 -23.13 -11.73
C LEU A 406 -7.35 -24.27 -12.14
N GLU A 407 -8.25 -24.70 -11.25
CA GLU A 407 -9.22 -25.74 -11.57
C GLU A 407 -10.12 -25.39 -12.76
N ALA A 408 -10.54 -24.13 -12.87
CA ALA A 408 -11.38 -23.66 -13.97
C ALA A 408 -10.63 -23.70 -15.31
N ILE A 409 -9.35 -23.31 -15.34
CA ILE A 409 -8.51 -23.38 -16.54
C ILE A 409 -8.23 -24.84 -16.92
N GLU A 410 -7.90 -25.69 -15.95
CA GLU A 410 -7.61 -27.11 -16.20
C GLU A 410 -8.72 -27.83 -16.93
N LYS A 411 -9.97 -27.53 -16.55
CA LYS A 411 -11.17 -28.11 -17.16
C LYS A 411 -11.34 -27.73 -18.64
N VAL A 412 -10.70 -26.65 -19.11
CA VAL A 412 -10.93 -26.06 -20.45
C VAL A 412 -9.68 -26.11 -21.34
N ALA A 413 -8.53 -25.70 -20.82
CA ALA A 413 -7.30 -25.46 -21.59
C ALA A 413 -6.12 -26.34 -21.14
N GLY A 414 -6.30 -27.18 -20.12
CA GLY A 414 -5.23 -27.99 -19.51
C GLY A 414 -4.45 -27.21 -18.46
N LYS A 415 -3.35 -27.80 -17.95
CA LYS A 415 -2.58 -27.23 -16.85
C LYS A 415 -1.73 -26.04 -17.31
N PRO A 416 -1.92 -24.83 -16.76
CA PRO A 416 -1.03 -23.71 -17.05
C PRO A 416 0.36 -23.95 -16.42
N VAL A 417 1.36 -23.19 -16.88
CA VAL A 417 2.68 -23.19 -16.25
C VAL A 417 2.64 -22.37 -14.97
N ILE A 418 3.02 -22.96 -13.84
CA ILE A 418 3.15 -22.24 -12.58
C ILE A 418 4.48 -21.51 -12.57
N VAL A 419 4.42 -20.19 -12.41
CA VAL A 419 5.58 -19.31 -12.28
C VAL A 419 5.66 -18.85 -10.84
N THR A 420 6.82 -19.03 -10.22
CA THR A 420 6.97 -18.76 -8.78
C THR A 420 8.37 -18.26 -8.40
N ASN A 421 8.47 -17.62 -7.25
CA ASN A 421 9.74 -17.31 -6.57
C ASN A 421 9.74 -17.84 -5.12
N ILE A 422 8.93 -18.87 -4.82
CA ILE A 422 8.87 -19.48 -3.49
C ILE A 422 10.28 -19.91 -3.03
N GLY A 423 10.70 -19.36 -1.89
CA GLY A 423 11.99 -19.64 -1.26
C GLY A 423 13.14 -18.73 -1.70
N LEU A 424 12.89 -17.68 -2.49
CA LEU A 424 13.94 -16.83 -3.06
C LEU A 424 14.12 -15.45 -2.45
N ASN A 425 13.37 -15.07 -1.41
CA ASN A 425 13.59 -13.78 -0.72
C ASN A 425 15.05 -13.61 -0.31
N THR A 426 15.79 -12.82 -1.09
CA THR A 426 17.26 -12.81 -1.08
C THR A 426 17.80 -12.25 0.24
N ARG A 427 17.10 -11.28 0.83
CA ARG A 427 17.50 -10.68 2.10
C ARG A 427 17.32 -11.64 3.27
N ALA A 428 16.14 -12.24 3.43
CA ALA A 428 15.84 -13.07 4.58
C ALA A 428 16.46 -14.48 4.46
N SER A 429 16.39 -15.09 3.27
CA SER A 429 16.83 -16.47 3.08
C SER A 429 18.35 -16.62 3.08
N VAL A 430 19.08 -15.64 2.53
CA VAL A 430 20.56 -15.66 2.58
C VAL A 430 21.06 -15.41 3.99
N ASN A 431 20.42 -14.51 4.75
CA ASN A 431 20.73 -14.33 6.17
C ASN A 431 20.49 -15.61 6.98
N GLN A 432 19.40 -16.34 6.71
CA GLN A 432 19.17 -17.66 7.33
C GLN A 432 20.29 -18.66 6.98
N LEU A 433 20.77 -18.69 5.73
CA LEU A 433 21.90 -19.53 5.32
C LEU A 433 23.17 -19.14 6.08
N ILE A 434 23.49 -17.85 6.16
CA ILE A 434 24.67 -17.34 6.87
C ILE A 434 24.61 -17.73 8.36
N GLN A 435 23.48 -17.50 9.02
CA GLN A 435 23.28 -17.88 10.42
C GLN A 435 23.39 -19.39 10.63
N TRP A 436 22.85 -20.19 9.70
CA TRP A 436 22.94 -21.65 9.73
C TRP A 436 24.38 -22.15 9.57
N LEU A 437 25.16 -21.54 8.68
CA LEU A 437 26.58 -21.82 8.48
C LEU A 437 27.43 -21.40 9.68
N GLN A 438 27.12 -20.24 10.27
CA GLN A 438 27.77 -19.74 11.49
C GLN A 438 27.57 -20.70 12.66
N ALA A 439 26.34 -21.16 12.89
CA ALA A 439 26.01 -22.11 13.95
C ALA A 439 26.75 -23.45 13.82
N ARG A 440 27.26 -23.77 12.63
CA ARG A 440 28.00 -25.01 12.31
C ARG A 440 29.49 -24.80 12.09
N ASN A 441 30.01 -23.60 12.33
CA ASN A 441 31.41 -23.22 12.09
C ASN A 441 31.88 -23.47 10.64
N MET A 442 30.98 -23.28 9.66
CA MET A 442 31.24 -23.56 8.23
C MET A 442 31.56 -22.31 7.41
N LEU A 443 31.45 -21.09 7.95
CA LEU A 443 31.69 -19.85 7.18
C LEU A 443 33.10 -19.77 6.57
N GLN A 444 34.12 -20.26 7.28
CA GLN A 444 35.51 -20.19 6.83
C GLN A 444 35.94 -21.38 5.97
N ASN A 445 35.13 -22.45 5.92
CA ASN A 445 35.42 -23.67 5.17
C ASN A 445 34.11 -24.26 4.63
N LEU A 446 33.63 -23.68 3.53
CA LEU A 446 32.37 -24.05 2.91
C LEU A 446 32.48 -25.43 2.25
N ASP A 447 31.70 -26.38 2.75
CA ASP A 447 31.45 -27.66 2.10
C ASP A 447 30.12 -27.58 1.37
N VAL A 448 30.18 -27.40 0.04
CA VAL A 448 29.01 -27.21 -0.83
C VAL A 448 28.01 -28.37 -0.70
N ASN A 449 28.48 -29.61 -0.48
CA ASN A 449 27.60 -30.75 -0.33
C ASN A 449 26.79 -30.66 0.97
N LYS A 450 27.41 -30.20 2.05
CA LYS A 450 26.73 -29.96 3.33
C LYS A 450 25.83 -28.73 3.31
N CYS A 451 26.10 -27.75 2.45
CA CYS A 451 25.19 -26.62 2.26
C CYS A 451 23.83 -27.05 1.70
N PHE A 452 23.69 -28.23 1.10
CA PHE A 452 22.37 -28.78 0.74
C PHE A 452 21.52 -29.14 1.96
N ASP A 453 22.14 -29.46 3.10
CA ASP A 453 21.40 -29.79 4.33
C ASP A 453 20.57 -28.61 4.82
N PHE A 454 21.03 -27.37 4.59
CA PHE A 454 20.23 -26.17 4.85
C PHE A 454 18.87 -26.22 4.15
N PHE A 455 18.81 -26.66 2.90
CA PHE A 455 17.54 -26.73 2.16
C PHE A 455 16.66 -27.89 2.60
N ASN A 456 17.24 -28.94 3.19
CA ASN A 456 16.52 -30.05 3.78
C ASN A 456 16.02 -29.76 5.19
N GLU A 457 16.70 -28.90 5.95
CA GLU A 457 16.32 -28.55 7.32
C GLU A 457 15.43 -27.29 7.37
N VAL A 458 15.82 -26.23 6.66
CA VAL A 458 15.23 -24.89 6.78
C VAL A 458 14.23 -24.62 5.66
N LYS A 459 14.53 -25.06 4.43
CA LYS A 459 13.69 -24.82 3.25
C LYS A 459 12.90 -26.06 2.78
N ALA A 460 12.80 -27.09 3.62
CA ALA A 460 12.02 -28.28 3.31
C ALA A 460 10.56 -27.97 2.95
N PRO A 461 9.84 -27.07 3.67
CA PRO A 461 8.48 -26.69 3.31
C PRO A 461 8.39 -26.04 1.92
N HIS A 462 9.34 -25.16 1.57
CA HIS A 462 9.39 -24.50 0.25
C HIS A 462 9.59 -25.51 -0.87
N LYS A 463 10.55 -26.41 -0.68
CA LYS A 463 10.81 -27.52 -1.61
C LYS A 463 9.58 -28.40 -1.77
N ALA A 464 8.88 -28.72 -0.67
CA ALA A 464 7.67 -29.53 -0.69
C ALA A 464 6.54 -28.86 -1.47
N ALA A 465 6.30 -27.56 -1.30
CA ALA A 465 5.29 -26.82 -2.05
C ALA A 465 5.59 -26.83 -3.57
N ILE A 466 6.84 -26.57 -3.97
CA ILE A 466 7.25 -26.64 -5.38
C ILE A 466 7.06 -28.06 -5.94
N LYS A 467 7.48 -29.08 -5.17
CA LYS A 467 7.34 -30.48 -5.57
C LYS A 467 5.88 -30.88 -5.70
N ALA A 468 4.99 -30.41 -4.83
CA ALA A 468 3.56 -30.73 -4.90
C ALA A 468 2.94 -30.28 -6.23
N PHE A 469 3.31 -29.10 -6.74
CA PHE A 469 2.91 -28.66 -8.08
C PHE A 469 3.46 -29.57 -9.18
N VAL A 470 4.72 -29.97 -9.10
CA VAL A 470 5.33 -30.88 -10.09
C VAL A 470 4.68 -32.26 -10.05
N ASP A 471 4.43 -32.81 -8.87
CA ASP A 471 3.80 -34.12 -8.67
C ASP A 471 2.36 -34.13 -9.17
N ALA A 472 1.66 -32.99 -9.04
CA ALA A 472 0.36 -32.81 -9.67
C ALA A 472 0.45 -32.62 -11.19
N GLY A 473 1.63 -32.59 -11.80
CA GLY A 473 1.80 -32.55 -13.26
C GLY A 473 1.77 -31.16 -13.87
N TYR A 474 1.94 -30.09 -13.07
CA TYR A 474 2.15 -28.75 -13.62
C TYR A 474 3.58 -28.60 -14.14
N GLY A 475 3.74 -27.85 -15.23
CA GLY A 475 5.03 -27.25 -15.54
C GLY A 475 5.33 -26.16 -14.52
N VAL A 476 6.43 -26.26 -13.78
CA VAL A 476 6.81 -25.26 -12.78
C VAL A 476 8.10 -24.56 -13.20
N VAL A 477 8.09 -23.23 -13.18
CA VAL A 477 9.27 -22.39 -13.45
C VAL A 477 9.50 -21.48 -12.25
N VAL A 478 10.66 -21.64 -11.61
CA VAL A 478 11.12 -20.77 -10.55
C VAL A 478 12.09 -19.75 -11.11
N PHE A 479 12.05 -18.49 -10.67
CA PHE A 479 13.06 -17.49 -11.05
C PHE A 479 13.62 -16.78 -9.81
N SER A 480 14.93 -16.47 -9.83
CA SER A 480 15.61 -15.74 -8.76
C SER A 480 15.28 -14.24 -8.77
N ASP A 481 15.44 -13.60 -7.61
CA ASP A 481 15.29 -12.15 -7.47
C ASP A 481 16.24 -11.39 -8.43
N PRO A 482 15.96 -10.11 -8.72
CA PRO A 482 16.82 -9.27 -9.56
C PRO A 482 18.28 -9.22 -9.07
N PRO A 483 19.29 -9.41 -9.95
CA PRO A 483 20.70 -9.42 -9.57
C PRO A 483 21.28 -7.99 -9.49
N LEU A 484 20.55 -7.10 -8.82
CA LEU A 484 20.75 -5.65 -8.79
C LEU A 484 21.51 -5.16 -7.56
N GLN A 485 21.69 -6.02 -6.54
CA GLN A 485 22.42 -5.69 -5.31
C GLN A 485 23.84 -5.14 -5.55
N ARG A 486 24.49 -5.53 -6.67
CA ARG A 486 25.81 -5.04 -7.08
C ARG A 486 25.90 -3.53 -7.27
N PHE A 487 24.78 -2.88 -7.59
CA PHE A 487 24.72 -1.44 -7.90
C PHE A 487 24.50 -0.59 -6.65
N TYR A 488 24.13 -1.21 -5.53
CA TYR A 488 23.80 -0.53 -4.29
C TYR A 488 24.94 -0.62 -3.27
N ASP A 489 25.62 -1.75 -3.20
CA ASP A 489 26.67 -1.98 -2.21
C ASP A 489 27.93 -2.54 -2.88
N THR A 490 28.76 -1.64 -3.42
CA THR A 490 30.13 -1.96 -3.87
C THR A 490 30.98 -2.29 -2.64
N GLY A 491 30.79 -3.48 -2.07
CA GLY A 491 31.45 -3.90 -0.84
C GLY A 491 30.70 -4.94 0.01
N SER A 492 29.46 -5.32 -0.33
CA SER A 492 28.68 -6.22 0.54
C SER A 492 29.36 -7.58 0.71
N GLU A 493 29.63 -7.97 1.95
CA GLU A 493 30.10 -9.33 2.28
C GLU A 493 29.03 -10.41 1.95
N ILE A 494 27.80 -10.01 1.59
CA ILE A 494 26.67 -10.91 1.35
C ILE A 494 26.58 -11.41 -0.10
N GLU A 495 27.08 -10.67 -1.09
CA GLU A 495 26.92 -11.03 -2.52
C GLU A 495 27.42 -12.44 -2.87
N PRO A 496 28.60 -12.90 -2.40
CA PRO A 496 29.02 -14.29 -2.62
C PRO A 496 28.05 -15.33 -2.02
N PHE A 497 27.39 -15.00 -0.91
CA PHE A 497 26.39 -15.88 -0.30
C PHE A 497 25.06 -15.85 -1.05
N VAL A 498 24.69 -14.72 -1.67
CA VAL A 498 23.56 -14.66 -2.60
C VAL A 498 23.81 -15.59 -3.78
N GLU A 499 24.97 -15.46 -4.43
CA GLU A 499 25.34 -16.32 -5.57
C GLU A 499 25.36 -17.80 -5.19
N LEU A 500 25.93 -18.12 -4.03
CA LEU A 500 25.95 -19.48 -3.49
C LEU A 500 24.52 -20.01 -3.26
N TYR A 501 23.67 -19.21 -2.61
CA TYR A 501 22.29 -19.58 -2.31
C TYR A 501 21.51 -19.85 -3.61
N GLU A 502 21.57 -18.94 -4.58
CA GLU A 502 20.85 -19.05 -5.84
C GLU A 502 21.30 -20.29 -6.64
N LYS A 503 22.61 -20.57 -6.70
CA LYS A 503 23.16 -21.76 -7.38
C LYS A 503 22.73 -23.06 -6.71
N LEU A 504 22.82 -23.13 -5.38
CA LEU A 504 22.39 -24.31 -4.64
C LEU A 504 20.88 -24.52 -4.75
N TYR A 505 20.09 -23.47 -4.61
CA TYR A 505 18.63 -23.57 -4.71
C TYR A 505 18.18 -23.94 -6.13
N CYS A 506 18.87 -23.46 -7.16
CA CYS A 506 18.68 -23.92 -8.54
C CYS A 506 18.81 -25.45 -8.66
N LEU A 507 19.84 -26.04 -8.04
CA LEU A 507 20.01 -27.51 -8.01
C LEU A 507 18.89 -28.20 -7.21
N VAL A 508 18.46 -27.63 -6.09
CA VAL A 508 17.35 -28.15 -5.28
C VAL A 508 16.04 -28.15 -6.06
N VAL A 509 15.69 -27.04 -6.72
CA VAL A 509 14.47 -26.91 -7.52
C VAL A 509 14.49 -27.88 -8.71
N ARG A 510 15.62 -27.98 -9.41
CA ARG A 510 15.79 -28.97 -10.50
C ARG A 510 15.67 -30.40 -10.01
N SER A 511 16.13 -30.71 -8.80
CA SER A 511 16.01 -32.06 -8.22
C SER A 511 14.58 -32.50 -7.96
N VAL A 512 13.64 -31.56 -7.82
CA VAL A 512 12.19 -31.84 -7.68
C VAL A 512 11.43 -31.73 -9.00
N GLY A 513 12.12 -31.60 -10.13
CA GLY A 513 11.53 -31.61 -11.47
C GLY A 513 11.00 -30.26 -11.97
N ALA A 514 11.28 -29.17 -11.26
CA ALA A 514 10.93 -27.81 -11.69
C ALA A 514 12.08 -27.14 -12.46
N GLU A 515 11.75 -26.23 -13.37
CA GLU A 515 12.73 -25.38 -14.06
C GLU A 515 13.17 -24.24 -13.15
N PHE A 516 14.39 -23.77 -13.36
CA PHE A 516 14.94 -22.63 -12.64
C PHE A 516 15.62 -21.65 -13.60
N ILE A 517 15.13 -20.41 -13.62
CA ILE A 517 15.77 -19.28 -14.29
C ILE A 517 16.68 -18.59 -13.27
N LEU A 518 17.97 -18.86 -13.36
CA LEU A 518 18.99 -18.16 -12.59
C LEU A 518 19.24 -16.81 -13.26
N VAL A 519 18.48 -15.79 -12.85
CA VAL A 519 18.39 -14.50 -13.53
C VAL A 519 19.76 -13.83 -13.63
N ARG A 520 20.57 -13.93 -12.57
CA ARG A 520 21.96 -13.43 -12.54
C ARG A 520 22.81 -13.92 -13.70
N GLU A 521 22.90 -15.23 -13.88
CA GLU A 521 23.73 -15.84 -14.93
C GLU A 521 23.16 -15.55 -16.30
N LYS A 522 21.85 -15.72 -16.47
CA LYS A 522 21.20 -15.52 -17.76
C LYS A 522 21.28 -14.06 -18.24
N MET A 523 21.11 -13.08 -17.36
CA MET A 523 21.30 -11.67 -17.72
C MET A 523 22.77 -11.34 -18.00
N ALA A 524 23.73 -12.01 -17.34
CA ALA A 524 25.15 -11.84 -17.62
C ALA A 524 25.53 -12.36 -18.99
N GLU A 525 25.04 -13.55 -19.36
CA GLU A 525 25.24 -14.15 -20.68
C GLU A 525 24.66 -13.28 -21.80
N GLU A 526 23.49 -12.67 -21.57
CA GLU A 526 22.82 -11.79 -22.53
C GLU A 526 23.37 -10.34 -22.52
N GLY A 527 24.31 -10.00 -21.62
CA GLY A 527 24.87 -8.65 -21.49
C GLY A 527 23.84 -7.60 -21.05
N ARG A 528 22.81 -8.00 -20.30
CA ARG A 528 21.65 -7.16 -19.95
C ARG A 528 21.69 -6.53 -18.57
N ILE A 529 22.67 -6.90 -17.74
CA ILE A 529 22.80 -6.35 -16.39
C ILE A 529 23.12 -4.86 -16.50
N SER A 530 22.18 -4.02 -16.06
CA SER A 530 22.29 -2.57 -16.13
C SER A 530 21.59 -1.94 -14.93
N GLU A 531 22.09 -0.78 -14.50
CA GLU A 531 21.46 0.05 -13.47
C GLU A 531 20.04 0.49 -13.90
N ALA A 532 19.78 0.59 -15.21
CA ALA A 532 18.45 0.90 -15.77
C ALA A 532 17.38 -0.19 -15.52
N LEU A 533 17.79 -1.38 -15.04
CA LEU A 533 16.87 -2.42 -14.61
C LEU A 533 16.46 -2.30 -13.14
N CYS A 534 17.01 -1.33 -12.40
CA CYS A 534 16.58 -1.05 -11.02
C CYS A 534 15.19 -0.43 -11.01
N SER A 535 14.40 -0.76 -9.99
CA SER A 535 13.11 -0.09 -9.77
C SER A 535 13.32 1.41 -9.61
N ASP A 536 12.48 2.19 -10.29
CA ASP A 536 12.41 3.66 -10.13
C ASP A 536 11.70 4.06 -8.82
N THR A 537 11.17 3.08 -8.08
CA THR A 537 10.52 3.30 -6.79
C THR A 537 11.58 3.32 -5.68
N PRO A 538 11.72 4.38 -4.88
CA PRO A 538 12.66 4.40 -3.77
C PRO A 538 12.16 3.59 -2.56
N LEU A 539 13.08 3.01 -1.79
CA LEU A 539 12.81 2.39 -0.49
C LEU A 539 12.50 3.46 0.58
N ALA A 540 11.96 3.01 1.72
CA ALA A 540 11.53 3.86 2.84
C ALA A 540 12.62 4.80 3.40
N ASP A 541 13.89 4.43 3.25
CA ASP A 541 15.08 5.17 3.70
C ASP A 541 15.64 6.16 2.65
N GLY A 542 14.99 6.28 1.49
CA GLY A 542 15.46 7.09 0.36
C GLY A 542 16.52 6.40 -0.51
N GLY A 543 16.89 5.16 -0.21
CA GLY A 543 17.66 4.30 -1.10
C GLY A 543 16.85 3.86 -2.32
N ARG A 544 17.50 3.36 -3.37
CA ARG A 544 16.78 2.76 -4.51
C ARG A 544 16.25 1.38 -4.12
N ASP A 545 15.06 1.02 -4.61
CA ASP A 545 14.54 -0.35 -4.50
C ASP A 545 15.35 -1.28 -5.42
N TRP A 546 16.33 -1.93 -4.81
CA TRP A 546 17.15 -2.96 -5.45
C TRP A 546 16.56 -4.36 -5.27
N MET A 547 15.48 -4.51 -4.49
CA MET A 547 14.79 -5.78 -4.30
C MET A 547 13.89 -6.10 -5.49
N HIS A 548 13.25 -5.08 -6.07
CA HIS A 548 12.46 -5.21 -7.29
C HIS A 548 13.19 -4.64 -8.51
N GLY A 549 12.89 -5.20 -9.69
CA GLY A 549 13.33 -4.63 -10.97
C GLY A 549 12.37 -3.57 -11.49
N SER A 550 12.80 -2.82 -12.51
CA SER A 550 11.93 -1.96 -13.32
C SER A 550 10.98 -2.79 -14.21
N ASP A 551 10.08 -2.10 -14.91
CA ASP A 551 9.23 -2.75 -15.90
C ASP A 551 10.02 -3.45 -17.02
N ALA A 552 11.16 -2.88 -17.42
CA ALA A 552 12.05 -3.49 -18.39
C ALA A 552 12.65 -4.82 -17.88
N TYR A 553 12.92 -4.92 -16.57
CA TYR A 553 13.35 -6.18 -15.96
C TYR A 553 12.25 -7.25 -16.09
N TYR A 554 11.01 -6.93 -15.71
CA TYR A 554 9.92 -7.91 -15.77
C TYR A 554 9.53 -8.27 -17.20
N ASP A 555 9.70 -7.37 -18.17
CA ASP A 555 9.54 -7.66 -19.59
C ASP A 555 10.56 -8.71 -20.08
N ILE A 556 11.81 -8.65 -19.61
CA ILE A 556 12.82 -9.67 -19.91
C ILE A 556 12.41 -11.03 -19.31
N ILE A 557 11.97 -11.05 -18.05
CA ILE A 557 11.53 -12.29 -17.38
C ILE A 557 10.34 -12.91 -18.12
N ARG A 558 9.33 -12.09 -18.48
CA ARG A 558 8.17 -12.52 -19.29
C ARG A 558 8.63 -13.18 -20.58
N ASP A 559 9.53 -12.53 -21.34
CA ASP A 559 9.97 -13.05 -22.64
C ASP A 559 10.68 -14.40 -22.51
N TRP A 560 11.46 -14.60 -21.45
CA TRP A 560 12.06 -15.90 -21.14
C TRP A 560 11.03 -16.96 -20.79
N LEU A 561 10.01 -16.62 -20.00
CA LEU A 561 8.93 -17.54 -19.63
C LEU A 561 8.12 -17.98 -20.85
N VAL A 562 7.78 -17.03 -21.73
CA VAL A 562 7.07 -17.30 -23.00
C VAL A 562 7.91 -18.17 -23.93
N ALA A 563 9.23 -17.95 -24.00
CA ALA A 563 10.11 -18.80 -24.80
C ALA A 563 10.20 -20.23 -24.25
N LEU A 564 10.35 -20.39 -22.93
CA LEU A 564 10.39 -21.70 -22.28
C LEU A 564 9.11 -22.50 -22.50
N GLU A 565 7.95 -21.85 -22.36
CA GLU A 565 6.65 -22.48 -22.54
C GLU A 565 6.45 -22.99 -23.99
N LYS A 566 6.90 -22.22 -24.99
CA LYS A 566 6.87 -22.63 -26.41
C LYS A 566 7.76 -23.84 -26.70
N THR A 567 8.90 -23.99 -26.01
CA THR A 567 9.79 -25.15 -26.21
C THR A 567 9.25 -26.45 -25.61
N LYS A 568 8.25 -26.36 -24.72
CA LYS A 568 7.67 -27.51 -24.01
C LYS A 568 6.29 -27.93 -24.51
N SER A 569 5.59 -27.11 -25.29
CA SER A 569 4.39 -27.55 -26.00
C SER A 569 4.78 -28.57 -27.08
N PRO A 570 4.25 -29.81 -27.05
CA PRO A 570 4.28 -30.65 -28.24
C PRO A 570 3.58 -29.86 -29.35
N VAL A 571 4.14 -29.86 -30.56
CA VAL A 571 3.41 -29.44 -31.75
C VAL A 571 2.05 -30.17 -31.71
N ARG A 572 0.97 -29.38 -31.56
CA ARG A 572 -0.40 -29.86 -31.42
C ARG A 572 -0.80 -30.79 -32.57
#